data_AF-A0A848IGK0-F1
#
_entry.id   AF-A0A848IGK0-F1
#
_cell.length_a   1.000
_cell.length_b   1.000
_cell.length_c   1.000
_cell.angle_alpha   90.00
_cell.angle_beta   90.00
_cell.angle_gamma   90.00
#
_symmetry.space_group_name_H-M   'P 1'
#
loop_
_entity.id
_entity.type
_entity.pdbx_description
1 polymer ?
#
loop_
_entity_poly.entity_id
_entity_poly.type
_entity_poly.pdbx_seq_one_letter_code
_entity_poly.pdbx_strand_id
1 'polypeptide(L)'
;MLEADMSCNRENVIWKRRDGTWGRGFFDFYQTGEDHEWDVEYDYSAFNWASVGHPTQEAANAAWTGANPSGSTTYEEPSEETDRFDSLAEKFLADKKALLRSR
;
A
#
# COMPACT_ATOMS: atom_id res chain seq x y z
N MET A 1 -24.00 19.08 3.69
CA MET A 1 -23.17 18.91 2.49
C MET A 1 -22.36 17.65 2.76
N LEU A 2 -22.84 16.51 2.26
CA LEU A 2 -22.14 15.24 2.42
C LEU A 2 -20.93 15.31 1.51
N GLU A 3 -19.73 15.36 2.10
CA GLU A 3 -18.48 15.19 1.36
C GLU A 3 -18.58 13.85 0.66
N ALA A 4 -18.65 13.88 -0.67
CA ALA A 4 -18.51 12.68 -1.46
C ALA A 4 -17.17 12.06 -1.07
N ASP A 5 -17.25 10.85 -0.51
CA ASP A 5 -16.14 9.94 -0.34
C ASP A 5 -15.50 9.75 -1.72
N MET A 6 -14.49 10.58 -2.01
CA MET A 6 -13.76 10.53 -3.27
C MET A 6 -13.01 9.21 -3.25
N SER A 7 -13.54 8.23 -3.97
CA SER A 7 -12.86 7.00 -4.34
C SER A 7 -11.59 7.37 -5.09
N CYS A 8 -10.50 7.66 -4.37
CA CYS A 8 -9.20 7.78 -4.99
C CYS A 8 -8.81 6.35 -5.35
N ASN A 9 -8.83 6.03 -6.64
CA ASN A 9 -8.34 4.75 -7.13
C ASN A 9 -6.88 4.62 -6.67
N ARG A 10 -6.65 3.70 -5.74
CA ARG A 10 -5.30 3.36 -5.28
C ARG A 10 -5.11 1.88 -5.51
N GLU A 11 -4.08 1.54 -6.28
CA GLU A 11 -3.67 0.15 -6.45
C GLU A 11 -2.90 -0.30 -5.23
N ASN A 12 -3.30 -1.45 -4.69
CA ASN A 12 -2.67 -2.02 -3.52
C ASN A 12 -2.37 -3.50 -3.69
N VAL A 13 -1.41 -3.95 -2.91
CA VAL A 13 -1.05 -5.36 -2.79
C VAL A 13 -1.19 -5.82 -1.35
N ILE A 14 -1.56 -7.07 -1.20
CA ILE A 14 -1.58 -7.80 0.07
C ILE A 14 -0.75 -9.05 -0.15
N TRP A 15 0.24 -9.30 0.70
CA TRP A 15 1.17 -10.40 0.48
C TRP A 15 1.49 -11.14 1.76
N LYS A 16 1.72 -12.45 1.62
CA LYS A 16 2.29 -13.28 2.66
C LYS A 16 3.81 -13.19 2.62
N ARG A 17 4.40 -12.92 3.77
CA ARG A 17 5.84 -12.78 3.98
C ARG A 17 6.47 -14.12 4.30
N ARG A 18 7.80 -14.24 4.13
CA ARG A 18 8.54 -15.49 4.44
C ARG A 18 8.47 -15.89 5.91
N ASP A 19 8.27 -14.94 6.81
CA ASP A 19 8.10 -15.20 8.24
C ASP A 19 6.68 -15.69 8.61
N GLY A 20 5.79 -15.85 7.61
CA GLY A 20 4.41 -16.28 7.80
C GLY A 20 3.43 -15.17 8.15
N THR A 21 3.90 -13.93 8.32
CA THR A 21 3.04 -12.75 8.54
C THR A 21 2.55 -12.17 7.22
N TRP A 22 1.63 -11.22 7.29
CA TRP A 22 1.03 -10.54 6.15
C TRP A 22 1.42 -9.07 6.10
N GLY A 23 1.57 -8.57 4.88
CA GLY A 23 1.78 -7.16 4.56
C GLY A 23 0.66 -6.61 3.68
N ARG A 24 0.43 -5.31 3.77
CA ARG A 24 -0.36 -4.52 2.83
C ARG A 24 0.38 -3.25 2.47
N GLY A 25 0.32 -2.86 1.20
CA GLY A 25 1.02 -1.72 0.65
C GLY A 25 0.24 -1.10 -0.49
N PHE A 26 0.28 0.23 -0.58
CA PHE A 26 -0.28 0.99 -1.69
C PHE A 26 0.87 1.58 -2.48
N PHE A 27 0.85 1.38 -3.80
CA PHE A 27 1.84 1.96 -4.68
C PHE A 27 1.75 3.47 -4.67
N ASP A 28 2.90 4.10 -4.87
CA ASP A 28 2.92 5.54 -5.11
C ASP A 28 2.25 5.84 -6.46
N PHE A 29 1.75 7.06 -6.61
CA PHE A 29 1.09 7.47 -7.84
C PHE A 29 1.25 8.97 -8.03
N TYR A 30 1.21 9.39 -9.28
CA TYR A 30 1.16 10.80 -9.64
C TYR A 30 -0.02 11.05 -10.58
N GLN A 31 -0.56 12.25 -10.47
CA GLN A 31 -1.67 12.70 -11.28
C GLN A 31 -1.17 13.12 -12.67
N THR A 32 -1.83 12.62 -13.71
CA THR A 32 -1.49 12.87 -15.11
C THR A 32 -2.50 13.76 -15.83
N GLY A 33 -3.66 14.03 -15.22
CA GLY A 33 -4.73 14.82 -15.82
C GLY A 33 -5.63 15.51 -14.79
N GLU A 34 -6.78 16.01 -15.24
CA GLU A 34 -7.69 16.79 -14.40
C GLU A 34 -8.65 15.91 -13.58
N ASP A 35 -8.80 14.63 -13.93
CA ASP A 35 -9.56 13.66 -13.16
C ASP A 35 -8.67 13.01 -12.10
N HIS A 36 -8.82 13.44 -10.85
CA HIS A 36 -8.03 12.95 -9.72
C HIS A 36 -8.27 11.46 -9.38
N GLU A 37 -9.33 10.86 -9.92
CA GLU A 37 -9.68 9.45 -9.72
C GLU A 37 -9.17 8.56 -10.86
N TRP A 38 -9.17 9.06 -12.10
CA TRP A 38 -8.88 8.23 -13.28
C TRP A 38 -7.56 8.58 -13.97
N ASP A 39 -7.12 9.84 -13.90
CA ASP A 39 -5.88 10.30 -14.51
C ASP A 39 -4.71 10.16 -13.52
N VAL A 40 -4.40 8.92 -13.16
CA VAL A 40 -3.27 8.57 -12.29
C VAL A 40 -2.38 7.53 -12.95
N GLU A 41 -1.07 7.71 -12.83
CA GLU A 41 -0.08 6.69 -13.17
C GLU A 41 0.59 6.19 -11.89
N TYR A 42 0.71 4.87 -11.78
CA TYR A 42 1.30 4.22 -10.61
C TYR A 42 2.81 4.04 -10.77
N ASP A 43 3.53 4.41 -9.72
CA ASP A 43 4.93 4.06 -9.56
C ASP A 43 5.04 2.77 -8.74
N TYR A 44 5.18 1.65 -9.45
CA TYR A 44 5.38 0.33 -8.85
C TYR A 44 6.75 0.17 -8.15
N SER A 45 7.64 1.17 -8.21
CA SER A 45 8.94 1.15 -7.55
C SER A 45 8.92 1.68 -6.11
N ALA A 46 7.79 2.24 -5.66
CA ALA A 46 7.64 2.80 -4.32
C ALA A 46 6.25 2.54 -3.73
N PHE A 47 6.18 2.54 -2.40
CA PHE A 47 4.91 2.60 -1.68
C PHE A 47 4.72 3.99 -1.08
N ASN A 48 3.52 4.54 -1.18
CA ASN A 48 3.10 5.74 -0.44
C ASN A 48 2.45 5.38 0.91
N TRP A 49 2.15 4.11 1.12
CA TRP A 49 1.70 3.55 2.39
C TRP A 49 2.06 2.08 2.49
N ALA A 50 2.50 1.63 3.67
CA ALA A 50 2.69 0.22 3.97
C ALA A 50 2.43 -0.10 5.44
N SER A 51 1.98 -1.33 5.69
CA SER A 51 1.78 -1.92 7.02
C SER A 51 2.07 -3.43 6.96
N VAL A 52 2.94 -3.91 7.84
CA VAL A 52 3.46 -5.30 7.82
C VAL A 52 3.44 -5.94 9.19
N GLY A 53 3.59 -7.27 9.23
CA GLY A 53 3.66 -8.05 10.48
C GLY A 53 2.30 -8.53 10.99
N HIS A 54 1.29 -8.57 10.12
CA HIS A 54 -0.06 -8.98 10.50
C HIS A 54 -0.17 -10.50 10.61
N PRO A 55 -0.90 -11.04 11.60
CA PRO A 55 -1.03 -12.50 11.77
C PRO A 55 -1.91 -13.14 10.68
N THR A 56 -2.81 -12.38 10.05
CA THR A 56 -3.71 -12.87 8.99
C THR A 56 -3.87 -11.85 7.87
N GLN A 57 -4.33 -12.33 6.71
CA GLN A 57 -4.68 -11.49 5.57
C GLN A 57 -5.79 -10.48 5.91
N GLU A 58 -6.77 -10.88 6.72
CA GLU A 58 -7.86 -10.00 7.16
C GLU A 58 -7.34 -8.88 8.06
N ALA A 59 -6.38 -9.18 8.95
CA ALA A 59 -5.74 -8.16 9.76
C ALA A 59 -4.93 -7.16 8.90
N ALA A 60 -4.23 -7.65 7.88
CA ALA A 60 -3.55 -6.78 6.91
C ALA A 60 -4.53 -5.92 6.10
N ASN A 61 -5.68 -6.48 5.70
CA ASN A 61 -6.77 -5.72 5.08
C ASN A 61 -7.30 -4.63 6.01
N ALA A 62 -7.63 -4.98 7.24
CA ALA A 62 -8.20 -4.06 8.23
C ALA A 62 -7.23 -2.95 8.68
N ALA A 63 -5.93 -3.09 8.40
CA ALA A 63 -4.92 -2.08 8.74
C ALA A 63 -5.09 -0.76 7.98
N TRP A 64 -5.82 -0.75 6.87
CA TRP A 64 -6.13 0.47 6.12
C TRP A 64 -7.57 0.90 6.40
N THR A 65 -7.71 2.15 6.88
CA THR A 65 -9.00 2.76 7.21
C THR A 65 -9.37 3.92 6.29
N GLY A 66 -8.62 4.12 5.21
CA GLY A 66 -8.93 5.15 4.21
C GLY A 66 -9.83 4.63 3.09
N ALA A 67 -9.95 5.41 2.01
CA ALA A 67 -10.79 5.07 0.86
C ALA A 67 -10.51 3.66 0.33
N ASN A 68 -11.56 2.97 -0.09
CA ASN A 68 -11.47 1.61 -0.61
C ASN A 68 -10.61 1.61 -1.89
N PRO A 69 -9.58 0.75 -2.01
CA PRO A 69 -8.87 0.59 -3.28
C PRO A 69 -9.83 0.17 -4.39
N SER A 70 -9.58 0.68 -5.60
CA SER A 70 -10.27 0.24 -6.82
C SER A 70 -9.93 -1.20 -7.18
N GLY A 71 -8.74 -1.67 -6.76
CA GLY A 71 -8.26 -3.04 -6.98
C GLY A 71 -7.19 -3.43 -5.96
N SER A 72 -7.22 -4.69 -5.54
CA SER A 72 -6.24 -5.29 -4.65
C SER A 72 -5.76 -6.62 -5.23
N THR A 73 -4.46 -6.77 -5.45
CA THR A 73 -3.87 -8.08 -5.78
C THR A 73 -3.39 -8.75 -4.50
N THR A 74 -3.70 -10.03 -4.33
CA THR A 74 -3.28 -10.83 -3.15
C THR A 74 -2.28 -11.91 -3.56
N TYR A 75 -1.19 -12.02 -2.81
CA TYR A 75 -0.16 -13.06 -2.96
C TYR A 75 -0.17 -13.96 -1.72
N GLU A 76 -0.74 -15.16 -1.84
CA GLU A 76 -0.93 -16.09 -0.71
C GLU A 76 0.32 -16.92 -0.38
N GLU A 77 1.31 -16.93 -1.27
CA GLU A 77 2.57 -17.67 -1.13
C GLU A 77 3.78 -16.73 -1.23
N PRO A 78 4.81 -16.91 -0.38
CA PRO A 78 6.05 -16.15 -0.51
C PRO A 78 6.77 -16.44 -1.84
N SER A 79 7.19 -15.39 -2.52
CA SER A 79 7.88 -15.42 -3.81
C SER A 79 8.89 -14.25 -3.92
N GLU A 80 9.64 -14.19 -5.02
CA GLU A 80 10.54 -13.06 -5.30
C GLU A 80 9.77 -11.72 -5.34
N GLU A 81 8.52 -11.74 -5.81
CA GLU A 81 7.66 -10.56 -5.86
C GLU A 81 7.27 -10.09 -4.44
N THR A 82 6.98 -11.03 -3.54
CA THR A 82 6.68 -10.67 -2.13
C THR A 82 7.91 -10.17 -1.38
N ASP A 83 9.10 -10.70 -1.72
CA ASP A 83 10.38 -10.21 -1.18
C ASP A 83 10.67 -8.77 -1.66
N ARG A 84 10.28 -8.43 -2.90
CA ARG A 84 10.28 -7.05 -3.39
C ARG A 84 9.34 -6.18 -2.57
N PHE A 85 8.10 -6.62 -2.30
CA PHE A 85 7.16 -5.83 -1.49
C PHE A 85 7.63 -5.63 -0.05
N ASP A 86 8.31 -6.61 0.54
CA ASP A 86 8.97 -6.46 1.83
C ASP A 86 10.01 -5.33 1.78
N SER A 87 10.85 -5.31 0.74
CA SER A 87 11.86 -4.26 0.55
C SER A 87 11.23 -2.85 0.39
N LEU A 88 10.13 -2.75 -0.35
CA LEU A 88 9.40 -1.49 -0.52
C LEU A 88 8.78 -1.00 0.80
N ALA A 89 8.16 -1.91 1.55
CA ALA A 89 7.54 -1.60 2.83
C ALA A 89 8.59 -1.17 3.87
N GLU A 90 9.74 -1.87 3.93
CA GLU A 90 10.84 -1.51 4.82
C GLU A 90 11.39 -0.11 4.52
N LYS A 91 11.59 0.20 3.23
CA LYS A 91 12.02 1.54 2.81
C LYS A 91 11.02 2.61 3.25
N PHE A 92 9.73 2.43 2.94
CA PHE A 92 8.68 3.37 3.33
C PHE A 92 8.65 3.60 4.86
N LEU A 93 8.70 2.53 5.65
CA LEU A 93 8.66 2.63 7.11
C LEU A 93 9.92 3.31 7.67
N ALA A 94 11.09 3.07 7.07
CA ALA A 94 12.33 3.75 7.43
C ALA A 94 12.26 5.25 7.14
N ASP A 95 11.80 5.63 5.95
CA ASP A 95 11.65 7.03 5.52
C ASP A 95 10.64 7.78 6.40
N LYS A 96 9.49 7.16 6.68
CA LYS A 96 8.48 7.71 7.60
C LYS A 96 9.04 7.91 9.00
N LYS A 97 9.82 6.96 9.51
CA LYS A 97 10.47 7.07 10.82
C LYS A 97 11.52 8.17 10.86
N ALA A 98 12.28 8.36 9.78
CA ALA A 98 13.24 9.44 9.65
C ALA A 98 12.55 10.82 9.64
N LEU A 99 11.46 10.96 8.87
CA LEU A 99 10.65 12.18 8.81
C LEU A 99 10.05 12.57 10.18
N LEU A 100 9.63 11.58 10.97
CA LEU A 100 9.10 11.81 12.31
C LEU A 100 10.18 12.24 13.33
N ARG A 101 11.45 11.91 13.07
CA ARG A 101 12.59 12.28 13.93
C ARG A 101 13.19 13.64 13.61
N SER A 102 12.94 14.18 12.42
CA SER A 102 13.42 15.49 11.97
C SER A 102 12.45 16.64 12.28
N ARG A 103 11.31 16.34 12.91
CA ARG A 103 10.34 17.31 13.43
C ARG A 103 10.52 17.48 14.93
#